data_AF-A0A1Q6ZSS6-F1
#
_entry.id   AF-A0A1Q6ZSS6-F1
#
_cell.length_a   1.000
_cell.length_b   1.000
_cell.length_c   1.000
_cell.angle_alpha   90.00
_cell.angle_beta   90.00
_cell.angle_gamma   90.00
#
_symmetry.space_group_name_H-M   'P 1'
#
loop_
_entity.id
_entity.type
_entity.pdbx_description
1 polymer ?
#
loop_
_entity_poly.entity_id
_entity_poly.type
_entity_poly.pdbx_seq_one_letter_code
_entity_poly.pdbx_strand_id
1 'polypeptide(L)'
;MNVVQSLCRFAAALQQLLAARDSAAFERVWDALGLDRLAWDALALARRADTDAVEPALAQVDRLLLAVLDRCRAFLDRHLVTFRVPELERWQHAAAAALVGARWGVAGLRTVIADTQAPLGRRYFAFLGIAERHPDAAWPLFERYLVTPGAHHAFVAAAVEATRYYSGRADVLISLFERIRGDQLLRRFLGPKILESLYVLGEERSLPLFEQLLVAGHTDPDIDRCEVIRALVAVRKLTGRVAPSAKFADAEHAVVQRALDDAERRFDQERDRIVPVTVI
;
A
#
# COMPACT_ATOMS: atom_id res chain seq x y z
N MET A 1 -4.92 21.25 -0.76
CA MET A 1 -6.06 21.00 -1.67
C MET A 1 -7.03 20.11 -0.92
N ASN A 2 -8.31 20.48 -0.82
CA ASN A 2 -9.32 19.66 -0.14
C ASN A 2 -9.67 18.44 -1.01
N VAL A 3 -9.97 17.28 -0.39
CA VAL A 3 -10.35 16.04 -1.07
C VAL A 3 -11.47 16.21 -2.11
N VAL A 4 -12.51 17.01 -1.81
CA VAL A 4 -13.62 17.27 -2.74
C VAL A 4 -13.11 18.02 -3.97
N GLN A 5 -12.23 19.02 -3.80
CA GLN A 5 -11.63 19.76 -4.92
C GLN A 5 -10.76 18.84 -5.79
N SER A 6 -9.99 17.94 -5.18
CA SER A 6 -9.21 16.93 -5.91
C SER A 6 -10.11 16.02 -6.75
N LEU A 7 -11.22 15.54 -6.19
CA LEU A 7 -12.20 14.70 -6.89
C LEU A 7 -12.89 15.46 -8.02
N CYS A 8 -13.30 16.72 -7.81
CA CYS A 8 -13.89 17.55 -8.86
C CYS A 8 -12.91 17.81 -10.01
N ARG A 9 -11.62 18.05 -9.71
CA ARG A 9 -10.57 18.19 -10.72
C ARG A 9 -10.40 16.89 -11.51
N PHE A 10 -10.45 15.74 -10.85
CA PHE A 10 -10.40 14.45 -11.52
C PHE A 10 -11.62 14.21 -12.41
N ALA A 11 -12.82 14.49 -11.91
CA ALA A 11 -14.05 14.42 -12.70
C ALA A 11 -13.97 15.30 -13.96
N ALA A 12 -13.47 16.53 -13.85
CA ALA A 12 -13.28 17.42 -15.00
C ALA A 12 -12.28 16.86 -16.02
N ALA A 13 -11.21 16.20 -15.56
CA ALA A 13 -10.24 15.54 -16.44
C ALA A 13 -10.87 14.34 -17.18
N LEU A 14 -11.69 13.53 -16.50
CA LEU A 14 -12.42 12.42 -17.12
C LEU A 14 -13.42 12.92 -18.18
N GLN A 15 -14.08 14.05 -17.95
CA GLN A 15 -14.94 14.68 -18.96
C GLN A 15 -14.17 15.10 -20.22
N GLN A 16 -12.93 15.58 -20.08
CA GLN A 16 -12.08 15.89 -21.22
C GLN A 16 -11.67 14.64 -22.01
N LEU A 17 -11.41 13.52 -21.32
CA LEU A 17 -11.18 12.24 -21.99
C LEU A 17 -12.40 11.76 -22.78
N LEU A 18 -13.61 11.91 -22.22
CA LEU A 18 -14.85 11.56 -22.93
C LEU A 18 -15.07 12.40 -24.20
N ALA A 19 -14.60 13.65 -24.19
CA ALA A 19 -14.66 14.54 -25.34
C ALA A 19 -13.62 14.25 -26.43
N ALA A 20 -12.66 13.34 -26.18
CA ALA A 20 -11.65 12.97 -27.16
C ALA A 20 -12.30 12.28 -28.38
N ARG A 21 -11.94 12.78 -29.56
CA ARG A 21 -12.51 12.33 -30.85
C ARG A 21 -12.02 10.93 -31.23
N ASP A 22 -10.75 10.66 -30.97
CA ASP A 22 -10.03 9.43 -31.34
C ASP A 22 -9.03 9.02 -30.23
N SER A 23 -8.40 7.85 -30.40
CA SER A 23 -7.43 7.32 -29.45
C SER A 23 -6.19 8.21 -29.30
N ALA A 24 -5.75 8.88 -30.37
CA ALA A 24 -4.59 9.78 -30.31
C ALA A 24 -4.90 11.06 -29.50
N ALA A 25 -6.10 11.62 -29.66
CA ALA A 25 -6.55 12.74 -28.84
C ALA A 25 -6.73 12.33 -27.38
N PHE A 26 -7.22 11.12 -27.13
CA PHE A 26 -7.35 10.56 -25.79
C PHE A 26 -6.00 10.51 -25.06
N GLU A 27 -4.98 9.92 -25.70
CA GLU A 27 -3.63 9.84 -25.14
C GLU A 27 -3.00 11.22 -24.91
N ARG A 28 -3.15 12.16 -25.86
CA ARG A 28 -2.66 13.53 -25.66
C ARG A 28 -3.28 14.20 -24.44
N VAL A 29 -4.59 14.03 -24.22
CA VAL A 29 -5.28 14.57 -23.04
C VAL A 29 -4.79 13.87 -21.77
N TRP A 30 -4.63 12.55 -21.80
CA TRP A 30 -4.12 11.77 -20.68
C TRP A 30 -2.76 12.29 -20.18
N ASP A 31 -1.81 12.41 -21.11
CA ASP A 31 -0.44 12.83 -20.81
C ASP A 31 -0.39 14.31 -20.39
N ALA A 32 -1.07 15.20 -21.12
CA ALA A 32 -1.08 16.62 -20.82
C ALA A 32 -1.64 16.94 -19.43
N LEU A 33 -2.58 16.14 -18.94
CA LEU A 33 -3.17 16.29 -17.61
C LEU A 33 -2.41 15.53 -16.52
N GLY A 34 -1.41 14.72 -16.87
CA GLY A 34 -0.69 13.86 -15.93
C GLY A 34 -1.64 12.94 -15.17
N LEU A 35 -2.55 12.28 -15.90
CA LEU A 35 -3.77 11.72 -15.32
C LEU A 35 -3.50 10.60 -14.31
N ASP A 36 -2.45 9.81 -14.50
CA ASP A 36 -2.06 8.73 -13.58
C ASP A 36 -1.86 9.24 -12.16
N ARG A 37 -1.04 10.29 -12.01
CA ARG A 37 -0.79 10.91 -10.71
C ARG A 37 -2.05 11.58 -10.16
N LEU A 38 -2.76 12.31 -11.01
CA LEU A 38 -3.97 13.04 -10.60
C LEU A 38 -5.05 12.09 -10.05
N ALA A 39 -5.29 10.97 -10.73
CA ALA A 39 -6.25 9.96 -10.33
C ALA A 39 -5.86 9.31 -8.99
N TRP A 40 -4.63 8.81 -8.87
CA TRP A 40 -4.19 8.14 -7.65
C TRP A 40 -4.12 9.07 -6.44
N ASP A 41 -3.68 10.32 -6.62
CA ASP A 41 -3.67 11.32 -5.54
C ASP A 41 -5.10 11.61 -5.06
N ALA A 42 -6.05 11.82 -5.99
CA ALA A 42 -7.45 12.09 -5.63
C ALA A 42 -8.12 10.88 -4.94
N LEU A 43 -7.92 9.67 -5.46
CA LEU A 43 -8.50 8.44 -4.92
C LEU A 43 -7.89 8.03 -3.58
N ALA A 44 -6.59 8.26 -3.37
CA ALA A 44 -5.94 8.05 -2.07
C ALA A 44 -6.50 9.01 -1.00
N LEU A 45 -6.67 10.29 -1.34
CA LEU A 45 -7.32 11.26 -0.44
C LEU A 45 -8.75 10.85 -0.10
N ALA A 46 -9.53 10.43 -1.11
CA ALA A 46 -10.92 10.02 -0.92
C ALA A 46 -11.07 8.74 -0.08
N ARG A 47 -10.18 7.77 -0.25
CA ARG A 47 -10.21 6.52 0.52
C ARG A 47 -9.96 6.76 2.01
N ARG A 48 -9.03 7.68 2.34
CA ARG A 48 -8.70 8.10 3.71
C ARG A 48 -9.71 9.07 4.31
N ALA A 49 -10.53 9.70 3.48
CA ALA A 49 -11.55 10.62 3.96
C ALA A 49 -12.58 9.85 4.82
N ASP A 50 -12.73 10.29 6.06
CA ASP A 50 -13.75 9.80 7.00
C ASP A 50 -14.91 10.80 7.08
N THR A 51 -15.51 11.08 5.93
CA THR A 51 -16.63 12.01 5.81
C THR A 51 -17.53 11.60 4.64
N ASP A 52 -18.83 11.78 4.81
CA ASP A 52 -19.85 11.59 3.77
C ASP A 52 -19.85 12.73 2.73
N ALA A 53 -19.23 13.87 3.03
CA ALA A 53 -19.17 15.04 2.13
C ALA A 53 -18.48 14.75 0.78
N VAL A 54 -17.65 13.70 0.70
CA VAL A 54 -17.01 13.27 -0.55
C VAL A 54 -17.92 12.41 -1.43
N GLU A 55 -19.03 11.92 -0.90
CA GLU A 55 -19.93 10.98 -1.59
C GLU A 55 -20.40 11.51 -2.95
N PRO A 56 -20.90 12.77 -3.08
CA PRO A 56 -21.44 13.22 -4.36
C PRO A 56 -20.35 13.31 -5.45
N ALA A 57 -19.16 13.77 -5.05
CA ALA A 57 -18.02 13.88 -5.96
C ALA A 57 -17.49 12.49 -6.36
N LEU A 58 -17.43 11.54 -5.44
CA LEU A 58 -17.07 10.15 -5.73
C LEU A 58 -18.09 9.47 -6.65
N ALA A 59 -19.39 9.69 -6.43
CA ALA A 59 -20.44 9.16 -7.28
C ALA A 59 -20.38 9.74 -8.71
N GLN A 60 -19.92 10.98 -8.87
CA GLN A 60 -19.64 11.54 -10.18
C GLN A 60 -18.40 10.90 -10.83
N VAL A 61 -17.29 10.77 -10.09
CA VAL A 61 -16.05 10.13 -10.58
C VAL A 61 -16.31 8.69 -11.01
N ASP A 62 -17.00 7.89 -10.20
CA ASP A 62 -17.30 6.48 -10.50
C ASP A 62 -18.10 6.34 -11.80
N ARG A 63 -19.16 7.14 -11.98
CA ARG A 63 -19.95 7.17 -13.22
C ARG A 63 -19.11 7.56 -14.44
N LEU A 64 -18.25 8.58 -14.29
CA LEU A 64 -17.38 9.03 -15.38
C LEU A 64 -16.33 7.98 -15.75
N LEU A 65 -15.75 7.28 -14.77
CA LEU A 65 -14.80 6.19 -15.02
C LEU A 65 -15.44 5.06 -15.82
N LEU A 66 -16.66 4.66 -15.47
CA LEU A 66 -17.40 3.65 -16.24
C LEU A 66 -17.64 4.11 -17.68
N ALA A 67 -18.07 5.36 -17.89
CA ALA A 67 -18.26 5.90 -19.23
C ALA A 67 -16.94 5.97 -20.04
N VAL A 68 -15.84 6.33 -19.39
CA VAL A 68 -14.51 6.38 -20.03
C VAL A 68 -14.05 4.97 -20.41
N LEU A 69 -14.25 3.97 -19.55
CA LEU A 69 -13.94 2.57 -19.85
C LEU A 69 -14.69 2.08 -21.10
N ASP A 70 -15.98 2.33 -21.18
CA ASP A 70 -16.79 1.95 -22.34
C ASP A 70 -16.32 2.66 -23.60
N ARG A 71 -15.98 3.96 -23.50
CA ARG A 71 -15.43 4.72 -24.61
C ARG A 71 -14.07 4.19 -25.08
N CYS A 72 -13.18 3.84 -24.16
CA CYS A 72 -11.86 3.26 -24.48
C CYS A 72 -12.00 1.94 -25.22
N ARG A 73 -12.89 1.06 -24.75
CA ARG A 73 -13.16 -0.23 -25.40
C ARG A 73 -13.74 -0.04 -26.81
N ALA A 74 -14.53 1.01 -27.04
CA ALA A 74 -15.09 1.31 -28.35
C ALA A 74 -14.06 1.80 -29.38
N PHE A 75 -12.89 2.31 -28.97
CA PHE A 75 -11.84 2.71 -29.92
C PHE A 75 -11.17 1.52 -30.59
N LEU A 76 -11.21 0.32 -29.98
CA LEU A 76 -10.51 -0.90 -30.44
C LEU A 76 -9.00 -0.70 -30.68
N ASP A 77 -8.43 0.37 -30.12
CA ASP A 77 -7.02 0.69 -30.20
C ASP A 77 -6.22 -0.22 -29.27
N ARG A 78 -5.19 -0.86 -29.80
CA ARG A 78 -4.41 -1.88 -29.07
C ARG A 78 -3.67 -1.27 -27.88
N HIS A 79 -3.17 -0.05 -27.99
CA HIS A 79 -2.49 0.62 -26.89
C HIS A 79 -3.47 0.90 -25.74
N LEU A 80 -4.63 1.45 -26.06
CA LEU A 80 -5.67 1.73 -25.05
C LEU A 80 -6.13 0.45 -24.34
N VAL A 81 -6.41 -0.61 -25.10
CA VAL A 81 -6.87 -1.88 -24.53
C VAL A 81 -5.82 -2.53 -23.64
N THR A 82 -4.54 -2.46 -24.02
CA THR A 82 -3.46 -3.10 -23.26
C THR A 82 -3.04 -2.30 -22.03
N PHE A 83 -3.04 -0.96 -22.09
CA PHE A 83 -2.43 -0.13 -21.03
C PHE A 83 -3.43 0.75 -20.29
N ARG A 84 -4.37 1.41 -20.98
CA ARG A 84 -5.30 2.35 -20.34
C ARG A 84 -6.51 1.68 -19.73
N VAL A 85 -7.09 0.67 -20.39
CA VAL A 85 -8.25 -0.05 -19.85
C VAL A 85 -7.94 -0.69 -18.49
N PRO A 86 -6.83 -1.44 -18.29
CA PRO A 86 -6.51 -1.99 -16.98
C PRO A 86 -6.28 -0.92 -15.90
N GLU A 87 -5.68 0.22 -16.25
CA GLU A 87 -5.47 1.32 -15.32
C GLU A 87 -6.79 2.00 -14.92
N LEU A 88 -7.66 2.27 -15.89
CA LEU A 88 -9.01 2.78 -15.64
C LEU A 88 -9.86 1.81 -14.80
N GLU A 89 -9.74 0.50 -15.02
CA GLU A 89 -10.41 -0.52 -14.19
C GLU A 89 -9.92 -0.48 -12.74
N ARG A 90 -8.62 -0.29 -12.53
CA ARG A 90 -8.05 -0.08 -11.19
C ARG A 90 -8.61 1.18 -10.53
N TRP A 91 -8.68 2.28 -11.25
CA TRP A 91 -9.28 3.52 -10.74
C TRP A 91 -10.75 3.33 -10.42
N GLN A 92 -11.50 2.63 -11.26
CA GLN A 92 -12.92 2.32 -11.04
C GLN A 92 -13.09 1.49 -9.76
N HIS A 93 -12.28 0.46 -9.56
CA HIS A 93 -12.35 -0.35 -8.35
C HIS A 93 -12.02 0.45 -7.08
N ALA A 94 -11.02 1.33 -7.15
CA ALA A 94 -10.67 2.22 -6.05
C ALA A 94 -11.77 3.26 -5.76
N ALA A 95 -12.36 3.87 -6.80
CA ALA A 95 -13.44 4.83 -6.69
C ALA A 95 -14.71 4.18 -6.08
N ALA A 96 -15.09 2.99 -6.57
CA ALA A 96 -16.23 2.25 -6.06
C ALA A 96 -16.05 1.85 -4.59
N ALA A 97 -14.86 1.37 -4.21
CA ALA A 97 -14.56 1.05 -2.81
C ALA A 97 -14.59 2.29 -1.91
N ALA A 98 -14.00 3.41 -2.36
CA ALA A 98 -14.05 4.68 -1.63
C ALA A 98 -15.49 5.20 -1.49
N LEU A 99 -16.32 5.09 -2.54
CA LEU A 99 -17.73 5.48 -2.52
C LEU A 99 -18.52 4.64 -1.51
N VAL A 100 -18.26 3.33 -1.45
CA VAL A 100 -18.84 2.45 -0.42
C VAL A 100 -18.44 2.92 0.98
N GLY A 101 -17.15 3.22 1.17
CA GLY A 101 -16.63 3.72 2.44
C GLY A 101 -17.19 5.07 2.86
N ALA A 102 -17.56 5.93 1.91
CA ALA A 102 -18.20 7.22 2.18
C ALA A 102 -19.69 7.07 2.56
N ARG A 103 -20.41 6.13 1.94
CA ARG A 103 -21.86 5.93 2.18
C ARG A 103 -22.16 5.09 3.42
N TRP A 104 -21.35 4.08 3.68
CA TRP A 104 -21.66 3.03 4.66
C TRP A 104 -20.51 2.76 5.64
N GLY A 105 -19.45 3.58 5.60
CA GLY A 105 -18.31 3.47 6.50
C GLY A 105 -17.63 2.10 6.47
N VAL A 106 -17.05 1.72 7.60
CA VAL A 106 -16.33 0.44 7.79
C VAL A 106 -17.24 -0.77 7.54
N ALA A 107 -18.53 -0.68 7.88
CA ALA A 107 -19.47 -1.77 7.68
C ALA A 107 -19.65 -2.11 6.18
N GLY A 108 -19.83 -1.09 5.34
CA GLY A 108 -19.92 -1.29 3.89
C GLY A 108 -18.64 -1.88 3.30
N LEU A 109 -17.48 -1.38 3.73
CA LEU A 109 -16.19 -1.91 3.28
C LEU A 109 -16.03 -3.39 3.64
N ARG A 110 -16.43 -3.80 4.86
CA ARG A 110 -16.42 -5.21 5.29
C ARG A 110 -17.30 -6.09 4.41
N THR A 111 -18.49 -5.61 4.03
CA THR A 111 -19.37 -6.33 3.10
C THR A 111 -18.71 -6.54 1.74
N VAL A 112 -18.05 -5.52 1.18
CA VAL A 112 -17.32 -5.65 -0.09
C VAL A 112 -16.18 -6.66 0.02
N ILE A 113 -15.43 -6.66 1.12
CA ILE A 113 -14.30 -7.60 1.31
C ILE A 113 -14.79 -9.05 1.40
N ALA A 114 -15.92 -9.26 2.08
CA ALA A 114 -16.55 -10.56 2.28
C ALA A 114 -17.21 -11.12 1.01
N ASP A 115 -17.62 -10.27 0.08
CA ASP A 115 -18.21 -10.67 -1.19
C ASP A 115 -17.17 -11.35 -2.09
N THR A 116 -17.26 -12.67 -2.23
CA THR A 116 -16.36 -13.46 -3.07
C THR A 116 -16.65 -13.32 -4.57
N GLN A 117 -17.80 -12.77 -4.95
CA GLN A 117 -18.16 -12.50 -6.35
C GLN A 117 -17.68 -11.12 -6.81
N ALA A 118 -17.32 -10.23 -5.88
CA ALA A 118 -16.75 -8.93 -6.22
C ALA A 118 -15.35 -9.08 -6.86
N PRO A 119 -15.00 -8.22 -7.85
CA PRO A 119 -13.67 -8.21 -8.43
C PRO A 119 -12.57 -8.07 -7.36
N LEU A 120 -11.48 -8.82 -7.51
CA LEU A 120 -10.39 -8.87 -6.52
C LEU A 120 -9.84 -7.47 -6.21
N GLY A 121 -9.64 -6.63 -7.23
CA GLY A 121 -9.19 -5.24 -7.06
C GLY A 121 -10.15 -4.40 -6.21
N ARG A 122 -11.46 -4.56 -6.38
CA ARG A 122 -12.47 -3.85 -5.57
C ARG A 122 -12.41 -4.29 -4.11
N ARG A 123 -12.30 -5.60 -3.87
CA ARG A 123 -12.13 -6.17 -2.51
C ARG A 123 -10.84 -5.65 -1.87
N TYR A 124 -9.75 -5.58 -2.64
CA TYR A 124 -8.47 -5.07 -2.18
C TYR A 124 -8.54 -3.60 -1.79
N PHE A 125 -9.13 -2.73 -2.63
CA PHE A 125 -9.26 -1.31 -2.28
C PHE A 125 -10.20 -1.07 -1.09
N ALA A 126 -11.22 -1.91 -0.89
CA ALA A 126 -12.04 -1.87 0.31
C ALA A 126 -11.24 -2.26 1.56
N PHE A 127 -10.44 -3.32 1.46
CA PHE A 127 -9.52 -3.75 2.54
C PHE A 127 -8.49 -2.66 2.87
N LEU A 128 -7.89 -2.05 1.85
CA LEU A 128 -6.96 -0.94 1.99
C LEU A 128 -7.64 0.28 2.62
N GLY A 129 -8.91 0.54 2.32
CA GLY A 129 -9.68 1.60 2.96
C GLY A 129 -9.84 1.40 4.47
N ILE A 130 -10.07 0.16 4.92
CA ILE A 130 -10.06 -0.16 6.36
C ILE A 130 -8.65 -0.04 6.93
N ALA A 131 -7.62 -0.51 6.21
CA ALA A 131 -6.22 -0.44 6.65
C ALA A 131 -5.78 1.01 6.89
N GLU A 132 -6.04 1.91 5.95
CA GLU A 132 -5.64 3.31 6.04
C GLU A 132 -6.43 4.10 7.10
N ARG A 133 -7.68 3.70 7.41
CA ARG A 133 -8.50 4.31 8.49
C ARG A 133 -8.26 3.70 9.86
N HIS A 134 -7.66 2.51 9.92
CA HIS A 134 -7.25 1.79 11.13
C HIS A 134 -8.26 1.85 12.31
N PRO A 135 -9.56 1.52 12.09
CA PRO A 135 -10.53 1.55 13.18
C PRO A 135 -10.24 0.46 14.22
N ASP A 136 -10.34 0.77 15.51
CA ASP A 136 -9.96 -0.10 16.63
C ASP A 136 -10.46 -1.56 16.50
N ALA A 137 -11.71 -1.73 16.05
CA ALA A 137 -12.36 -3.03 15.92
C ALA A 137 -11.99 -3.81 14.64
N ALA A 138 -11.05 -3.35 13.82
CA ALA A 138 -10.67 -4.02 12.57
C ALA A 138 -9.54 -5.04 12.70
N TRP A 139 -8.83 -5.13 13.83
CA TRP A 139 -7.75 -6.11 14.01
C TRP A 139 -8.11 -7.55 13.57
N PRO A 140 -9.27 -8.14 13.96
CA PRO A 140 -9.60 -9.51 13.58
C PRO A 140 -9.69 -9.76 12.06
N LEU A 141 -9.95 -8.70 11.28
CA LEU A 141 -9.91 -8.77 9.83
C LEU A 141 -8.47 -8.94 9.33
N PHE A 142 -7.54 -8.08 9.78
CA PHE A 142 -6.14 -8.14 9.35
C PHE A 142 -5.47 -9.43 9.80
N GLU A 143 -5.66 -9.80 11.06
CA GLU A 143 -5.12 -11.02 11.66
C GLU A 143 -5.47 -12.25 10.83
N ARG A 144 -6.73 -12.37 10.38
CA ARG A 144 -7.18 -13.48 9.53
C ARG A 144 -6.30 -13.63 8.27
N TYR A 145 -6.02 -12.54 7.57
CA TYR A 145 -5.18 -12.58 6.37
C TYR A 145 -3.71 -12.86 6.71
N LEU A 146 -3.23 -12.41 7.86
CA LEU A 146 -1.87 -12.68 8.31
C LEU A 146 -1.68 -14.16 8.70
N VAL A 147 -2.66 -14.80 9.33
CA VAL A 147 -2.52 -16.18 9.82
C VAL A 147 -2.91 -17.23 8.78
N THR A 148 -3.83 -16.94 7.86
CA THR A 148 -4.27 -17.91 6.83
C THR A 148 -3.17 -18.18 5.80
N PRO A 149 -2.65 -19.42 5.69
CA PRO A 149 -1.72 -19.79 4.62
C PRO A 149 -2.39 -19.62 3.24
N GLY A 150 -1.62 -19.11 2.26
CA GLY A 150 -2.14 -18.89 0.91
C GLY A 150 -3.08 -17.70 0.75
N ALA A 151 -3.27 -16.88 1.80
CA ALA A 151 -3.95 -15.60 1.65
C ALA A 151 -3.25 -14.74 0.58
N HIS A 152 -4.03 -14.03 -0.23
CA HIS A 152 -3.50 -13.26 -1.34
C HIS A 152 -2.48 -12.22 -0.86
N HIS A 153 -1.26 -12.27 -1.38
CA HIS A 153 -0.10 -11.49 -0.91
C HIS A 153 -0.36 -9.97 -0.84
N ALA A 154 -1.17 -9.41 -1.74
CA ALA A 154 -1.57 -8.01 -1.68
C ALA A 154 -2.33 -7.63 -0.40
N PHE A 155 -3.26 -8.49 0.05
CA PHE A 155 -3.99 -8.29 1.31
C PHE A 155 -3.08 -8.51 2.51
N VAL A 156 -2.18 -9.50 2.44
CA VAL A 156 -1.16 -9.74 3.47
C VAL A 156 -0.25 -8.51 3.63
N ALA A 157 0.22 -7.91 2.52
CA ALA A 157 1.04 -6.70 2.54
C ALA A 157 0.33 -5.53 3.24
N ALA A 158 -0.93 -5.26 2.87
CA ALA A 158 -1.73 -4.22 3.52
C ALA A 158 -2.00 -4.53 5.00
N ALA A 159 -2.22 -5.80 5.37
CA ALA A 159 -2.43 -6.22 6.75
C ALA A 159 -1.16 -6.08 7.60
N VAL A 160 0.01 -6.38 7.03
CA VAL A 160 1.31 -6.19 7.68
C VAL A 160 1.50 -4.72 8.03
N GLU A 161 1.29 -3.82 7.07
CA GLU A 161 1.44 -2.37 7.30
C GLU A 161 0.37 -1.83 8.25
N ALA A 162 -0.86 -2.31 8.17
CA ALA A 162 -1.92 -1.96 9.13
C ALA A 162 -1.59 -2.38 10.57
N THR A 163 -0.77 -3.43 10.76
CA THR A 163 -0.43 -3.94 12.10
C THR A 163 0.26 -2.88 12.97
N ARG A 164 0.94 -1.90 12.36
CA ARG A 164 1.60 -0.77 13.04
C ARG A 164 0.66 0.04 13.94
N TYR A 165 -0.65 0.03 13.63
CA TYR A 165 -1.68 0.77 14.35
C TYR A 165 -2.36 -0.05 15.46
N TYR A 166 -1.96 -1.31 15.66
CA TYR A 166 -2.51 -2.19 16.69
C TYR A 166 -1.39 -2.69 17.59
N SER A 167 -1.35 -2.24 18.84
CA SER A 167 -0.31 -2.62 19.81
C SER A 167 -0.35 -4.11 20.18
N GLY A 168 0.82 -4.69 20.48
CA GLY A 168 0.94 -6.05 21.02
C GLY A 168 0.82 -7.14 19.96
N ARG A 169 1.19 -6.83 18.71
CA ARG A 169 0.95 -7.69 17.54
C ARG A 169 2.23 -8.18 16.87
N ALA A 170 3.39 -7.91 17.45
CA ALA A 170 4.68 -8.32 16.87
C ALA A 170 4.78 -9.85 16.65
N ASP A 171 4.18 -10.69 17.51
CA ASP A 171 4.22 -12.16 17.36
C ASP A 171 3.65 -12.65 16.04
N VAL A 172 2.57 -12.03 15.57
CA VAL A 172 1.90 -12.41 14.32
C VAL A 172 2.80 -12.11 13.13
N LEU A 173 3.53 -10.99 13.17
CA LEU A 173 4.47 -10.60 12.14
C LEU A 173 5.74 -11.47 12.15
N ILE A 174 6.26 -11.80 13.33
CA ILE A 174 7.40 -12.73 13.49
C ILE A 174 7.02 -14.10 12.92
N SER A 175 5.85 -14.63 13.29
CA SER A 175 5.34 -15.92 12.79
C SER A 175 5.14 -15.91 11.27
N LEU A 176 4.67 -14.79 10.72
CA LEU A 176 4.57 -14.61 9.28
C LEU A 176 5.95 -14.63 8.62
N PHE A 177 6.94 -13.91 9.18
CA PHE A 177 8.30 -13.88 8.66
C PHE A 177 8.91 -15.29 8.62
N GLU A 178 8.81 -16.06 9.70
CA GLU A 178 9.35 -17.43 9.75
C GLU A 178 8.75 -18.33 8.68
N ARG A 179 7.43 -18.25 8.48
CA ARG A 179 6.73 -19.05 7.48
C ARG A 179 7.15 -18.71 6.04
N ILE A 180 7.46 -17.45 5.74
CA ILE A 180 7.88 -17.04 4.40
C ILE A 180 9.41 -17.05 4.22
N ARG A 181 10.19 -17.30 5.28
CA ARG A 181 11.65 -17.12 5.28
C ARG A 181 12.37 -17.90 4.18
N GLY A 182 11.84 -19.07 3.82
CA GLY A 182 12.36 -19.94 2.76
C GLY A 182 11.83 -19.65 1.35
N ASP A 183 10.79 -18.82 1.22
CA ASP A 183 10.25 -18.39 -0.08
C ASP A 183 10.88 -17.06 -0.47
N GLN A 184 11.82 -17.10 -1.42
CA GLN A 184 12.56 -15.89 -1.83
C GLN A 184 11.67 -14.82 -2.45
N LEU A 185 10.59 -15.19 -3.15
CA LEU A 185 9.70 -14.22 -3.79
C LEU A 185 8.85 -13.52 -2.74
N LEU A 186 8.23 -14.28 -1.83
CA LEU A 186 7.46 -13.71 -0.73
C LEU A 186 8.33 -12.92 0.23
N ARG A 187 9.54 -13.40 0.55
CA ARG A 187 10.48 -12.68 1.43
C ARG A 187 10.93 -11.36 0.81
N ARG A 188 11.22 -11.32 -0.49
CA ARG A 188 11.57 -10.06 -1.18
C ARG A 188 10.42 -9.06 -1.19
N PHE A 189 9.17 -9.54 -1.30
CA PHE A 189 7.98 -8.68 -1.36
C PHE A 189 7.49 -8.23 0.03
N LEU A 190 7.32 -9.17 0.97
CA LEU A 190 6.75 -8.92 2.30
C LEU A 190 7.81 -8.59 3.36
N GLY A 191 9.05 -9.07 3.21
CA GLY A 191 10.12 -8.91 4.19
C GLY A 191 10.34 -7.45 4.60
N PRO A 192 10.56 -6.51 3.66
CA PRO A 192 10.72 -5.10 3.98
C PRO A 192 9.53 -4.53 4.78
N LYS A 193 8.29 -4.85 4.38
CA LYS A 193 7.07 -4.39 5.06
C LYS A 193 6.93 -4.96 6.47
N ILE A 194 7.28 -6.25 6.66
CA ILE A 194 7.22 -6.92 7.96
C ILE A 194 8.25 -6.31 8.91
N LEU A 195 9.50 -6.19 8.47
CA LEU A 195 10.59 -5.65 9.30
C LEU A 195 10.35 -4.19 9.65
N GLU A 196 9.86 -3.39 8.71
CA GLU A 196 9.47 -2.01 8.99
C GLU A 196 8.32 -1.95 10.01
N SER A 197 7.29 -2.80 9.87
CA SER A 197 6.17 -2.81 10.81
C SER A 197 6.59 -3.24 12.21
N LEU A 198 7.50 -4.22 12.33
CA LEU A 198 8.12 -4.60 13.60
C LEU A 198 8.95 -3.47 14.21
N TYR A 199 9.71 -2.74 13.38
CA TYR A 199 10.47 -1.55 13.81
C TYR A 199 9.55 -0.44 14.34
N VAL A 200 8.39 -0.23 13.71
CA VAL A 200 7.38 0.74 14.17
C VAL A 200 6.81 0.31 15.52
N LEU A 201 6.39 -0.94 15.65
CA LEU A 201 5.82 -1.49 16.88
C LEU A 201 6.81 -1.37 18.06
N GLY A 202 8.11 -1.56 17.81
CA GLY A 202 9.16 -1.35 18.81
C GLY A 202 9.06 -2.30 20.01
N GLU A 203 8.43 -3.46 19.84
CA GLU A 203 8.25 -4.42 20.93
C GLU A 203 9.51 -5.28 21.12
N GLU A 204 10.00 -5.41 22.35
CA GLU A 204 11.23 -6.17 22.70
C GLU A 204 11.21 -7.61 22.16
N ARG A 205 10.04 -8.24 22.07
CA ARG A 205 9.90 -9.60 21.53
C ARG A 205 10.37 -9.77 20.08
N SER A 206 10.50 -8.68 19.34
CA SER A 206 11.05 -8.67 17.96
C SER A 206 12.58 -8.72 17.93
N LEU A 207 13.26 -8.44 19.05
CA LEU A 207 14.71 -8.37 19.14
C LEU A 207 15.40 -9.66 18.68
N PRO A 208 14.98 -10.88 19.09
CA PRO A 208 15.64 -12.11 18.64
C PRO A 208 15.61 -12.30 17.13
N LEU A 209 14.52 -11.89 16.46
CA LEU A 209 14.44 -11.94 15.00
C LEU A 209 15.44 -10.96 14.37
N PHE A 210 15.52 -9.72 14.86
CA PHE A 210 16.48 -8.75 14.35
C PHE A 210 17.92 -9.19 14.57
N GLU A 211 18.26 -9.73 15.75
CA GLU A 211 19.60 -10.24 16.04
C GLU A 211 19.98 -11.40 15.12
N GLN A 212 19.06 -12.32 14.81
CA GLN A 212 19.29 -13.36 13.79
C GLN A 212 19.60 -12.77 12.41
N LEU A 213 18.87 -11.72 12.02
CA LEU A 213 19.04 -11.06 10.72
C LEU A 213 20.35 -10.28 10.60
N LEU A 214 21.00 -9.91 11.71
CA LEU A 214 22.36 -9.33 11.66
C LEU A 214 23.39 -10.30 11.07
N VAL A 215 23.15 -11.61 11.21
CA VAL A 215 24.05 -12.67 10.73
C VAL A 215 23.52 -13.29 9.44
N ALA A 216 22.24 -13.63 9.39
CA ALA A 216 21.62 -14.41 8.30
C ALA A 216 20.69 -13.59 7.39
N GLY A 217 20.62 -12.28 7.59
CA GLY A 217 19.80 -11.39 6.78
C GLY A 217 20.40 -11.15 5.39
N HIS A 218 19.53 -10.90 4.42
CA HIS A 218 19.96 -10.52 3.08
C HIS A 218 20.63 -9.15 3.09
N THR A 219 21.79 -9.09 2.44
CA THR A 219 22.50 -7.84 2.16
C THR A 219 22.14 -7.35 0.75
N ASP A 220 21.84 -6.07 0.63
CA ASP A 220 21.56 -5.39 -0.64
C ASP A 220 22.26 -4.02 -0.63
N PRO A 221 22.82 -3.53 -1.75
CA PRO A 221 23.29 -2.15 -1.86
C PRO A 221 22.18 -1.12 -1.58
N ASP A 222 20.94 -1.43 -1.94
CA ASP A 222 19.77 -0.63 -1.62
C ASP A 222 19.39 -0.81 -0.14
N ILE A 223 19.37 0.30 0.60
CA ILE A 223 19.03 0.34 2.02
C ILE A 223 17.63 -0.23 2.26
N ASP A 224 16.69 0.03 1.35
CA ASP A 224 15.30 -0.33 1.56
C ASP A 224 15.07 -1.85 1.43
N ARG A 225 15.99 -2.53 0.74
CA ARG A 225 15.96 -3.98 0.52
C ARG A 225 16.91 -4.75 1.44
N CYS A 226 17.80 -4.05 2.14
CA CYS A 226 18.79 -4.68 2.99
C CYS A 226 18.22 -5.03 4.37
N GLU A 227 17.94 -6.31 4.60
CA GLU A 227 17.43 -6.82 5.88
C GLU A 227 18.42 -6.55 7.02
N VAL A 228 19.73 -6.67 6.76
CA VAL A 228 20.78 -6.42 7.77
C VAL A 228 20.76 -4.96 8.24
N ILE A 229 20.59 -3.99 7.34
CA ILE A 229 20.51 -2.57 7.73
C ILE A 229 19.24 -2.31 8.54
N ARG A 230 18.09 -2.86 8.12
CA ARG A 230 16.84 -2.74 8.89
C ARG A 230 16.97 -3.34 10.29
N ALA A 231 17.61 -4.51 10.39
CA ALA A 231 17.88 -5.16 11.67
C ALA A 231 18.83 -4.34 12.56
N LEU A 232 19.90 -3.76 12.00
CA LEU A 232 20.82 -2.88 12.74
C LEU A 232 20.09 -1.67 13.33
N VAL A 233 19.30 -0.98 12.52
CA VAL A 233 18.51 0.19 12.97
C VAL A 233 17.51 -0.21 14.05
N ALA A 234 16.84 -1.36 13.90
CA ALA A 234 15.90 -1.86 14.90
C ALA A 234 16.57 -2.25 16.22
N VAL A 235 17.70 -2.98 16.17
CA VAL A 235 18.48 -3.34 17.37
C VAL A 235 18.99 -2.07 18.06
N ARG A 236 19.49 -1.08 17.31
CA ARG A 236 19.93 0.20 17.86
C ARG A 236 18.79 0.91 18.60
N LYS A 237 17.61 0.98 18.00
CA LYS A 237 16.43 1.59 18.62
C LYS A 237 15.98 0.85 19.90
N LEU A 238 15.99 -0.48 19.89
CA LEU A 238 15.52 -1.30 21.02
C LEU A 238 16.52 -1.38 22.17
N THR A 239 17.82 -1.26 21.89
CA THR A 239 18.87 -1.58 22.87
C THR A 239 19.85 -0.43 23.14
N GLY A 240 19.82 0.63 22.33
CA GLY A 240 20.75 1.76 22.42
C GLY A 240 22.16 1.47 21.90
N ARG A 241 22.46 0.25 21.41
CA ARG A 241 23.79 -0.15 20.92
C ARG A 241 23.79 -0.48 19.42
N VAL A 242 24.92 -0.25 18.76
CA VAL A 242 25.16 -0.76 17.40
C VAL A 242 25.79 -2.15 17.51
N ALA A 243 25.04 -3.17 17.11
CA ALA A 243 25.50 -4.56 17.16
C ALA A 243 26.41 -4.92 15.97
N PRO A 244 27.34 -5.89 16.12
CA PRO A 244 28.07 -6.46 15.00
C PRO A 244 27.13 -7.06 13.94
N SER A 245 27.53 -7.03 12.67
CA SER A 245 26.71 -7.58 11.58
C SER A 245 27.55 -8.19 10.46
N ALA A 246 26.94 -9.03 9.64
CA ALA A 246 27.57 -9.60 8.45
C ALA A 246 27.90 -8.55 7.37
N LYS A 247 27.25 -7.38 7.39
CA LYS A 247 27.47 -6.31 6.40
C LYS A 247 28.64 -5.40 6.76
N PHE A 248 28.83 -5.12 8.04
CA PHE A 248 29.88 -4.23 8.53
C PHE A 248 30.79 -4.99 9.49
N ALA A 249 32.02 -5.24 9.04
CA ALA A 249 33.03 -5.93 9.85
C ALA A 249 33.46 -5.10 11.08
N ASP A 250 33.34 -3.78 11.02
CA ASP A 250 33.63 -2.85 12.12
C ASP A 250 32.49 -1.82 12.27
N ALA A 251 31.84 -1.80 13.43
CA ALA A 251 30.67 -0.98 13.74
C ALA A 251 31.03 0.46 14.16
N GLU A 252 32.28 0.73 14.52
CA GLU A 252 32.73 2.04 15.02
C GLU A 252 33.17 3.00 13.91
N HIS A 253 33.15 2.56 12.65
CA HIS A 253 33.52 3.40 11.53
C HIS A 253 32.47 4.52 11.34
N ALA A 254 32.90 5.78 11.30
CA ALA A 254 32.03 6.96 11.13
C ALA A 254 31.15 6.93 9.85
N VAL A 255 31.47 6.04 8.91
CA VAL A 255 30.66 5.76 7.71
C VAL A 255 29.44 4.89 8.05
N VAL A 256 29.58 3.91 8.94
CA VAL A 256 28.50 3.02 9.39
C VAL A 256 27.46 3.82 10.17
N GLN A 257 27.90 4.67 11.11
CA GLN A 257 26.99 5.53 11.89
C GLN A 257 26.15 6.43 10.96
N ARG A 258 26.80 7.11 10.00
CA ARG A 258 26.09 7.93 9.00
C ARG A 258 25.08 7.12 8.18
N ALA A 259 25.46 5.93 7.72
CA ALA A 259 24.54 5.08 6.96
C ALA A 259 23.32 4.64 7.78
N LEU A 260 23.51 4.36 9.08
CA LEU A 260 22.42 4.00 9.99
C LEU A 260 21.52 5.21 10.30
N ASP A 261 22.08 6.39 10.49
CA ASP A 261 21.31 7.62 10.70
C ASP A 261 20.49 7.99 9.46
N ASP A 262 21.05 7.81 8.27
CA ASP A 262 20.35 8.02 7.01
C ASP A 262 19.19 7.01 6.85
N ALA A 263 19.43 5.74 7.19
CA ALA A 263 18.40 4.69 7.13
C ALA A 263 17.28 4.94 8.15
N GLU A 264 17.62 5.29 9.39
CA GLU A 264 16.63 5.62 10.43
C GLU A 264 15.77 6.81 10.02
N ARG A 265 16.36 7.90 9.51
CA ARG A 265 15.58 9.05 9.01
C ARG A 265 14.60 8.65 7.90
N ARG A 266 14.97 7.73 7.01
CA ARG A 266 14.05 7.24 5.96
C ARG A 266 12.92 6.41 6.56
N PHE A 267 13.23 5.46 7.42
CA PHE A 267 12.21 4.60 8.04
C PHE A 267 11.23 5.42 8.88
N ASP A 268 11.70 6.44 9.60
CA ASP A 268 10.83 7.36 10.34
C ASP A 268 9.92 8.20 9.43
N GLN A 269 10.39 8.61 8.25
CA GLN A 269 9.57 9.36 7.27
C GLN A 269 8.47 8.50 6.63
N GLU A 270 8.66 7.19 6.57
CA GLU A 270 7.76 6.23 5.93
C GLU A 270 6.84 5.50 6.91
N ARG A 271 7.14 5.60 8.21
CA ARG A 271 6.51 4.88 9.31
C ARG A 271 4.98 4.83 9.26
N ASP A 272 4.36 5.98 8.97
CA ASP A 272 2.91 6.17 9.04
C ASP A 272 2.23 5.95 7.66
N ARG A 273 2.94 5.34 6.69
CA ARG A 273 2.41 5.08 5.35
C ARG A 273 2.03 3.62 5.18
N ILE A 274 0.85 3.39 4.59
CA ILE A 274 0.48 2.10 3.99
C ILE A 274 0.66 2.27 2.48
N VAL A 275 1.52 1.45 1.88
CA VAL A 275 1.83 1.54 0.45
C VAL A 275 0.94 0.58 -0.34
N PRO A 276 0.00 1.10 -1.17
CA PRO A 276 -0.83 0.27 -2.00
C PRO A 276 0.02 -0.57 -2.96
N VAL A 277 -0.41 -1.79 -3.23
CA VAL A 277 0.23 -2.66 -4.20
C VAL A 277 -0.69 -2.89 -5.38
N THR A 278 -0.11 -3.05 -6.57
CA THR A 278 -0.86 -3.38 -7.77
C THR A 278 -1.35 -4.82 -7.66
N VAL A 279 -2.66 -5.01 -7.64
CA VAL A 279 -3.29 -6.32 -7.81
C VAL A 279 -3.41 -6.55 -9.32
N ILE A 280 -2.71 -7.57 -9.81
CA ILE A 280 -2.77 -8.04 -11.21
C ILE A 280 -3.71 -9.24 -11.26
#